data_AF-A0A8J7Q2I1-F1
#
_entry.id   AF-A0A8J7Q2I1-F1
#
_cell.length_a   1.000
_cell.length_b   1.000
_cell.length_c   1.000
_cell.angle_alpha   90.00
_cell.angle_beta   90.00
_cell.angle_gamma   90.00
#
_symmetry.space_group_name_H-M   'P 1'
#
loop_
_entity.id
_entity.type
_entity.pdbx_description
1 polymer ?
#
loop_
_entity_poly.entity_id
_entity_poly.type
_entity_poly.pdbx_seq_one_letter_code
_entity_poly.pdbx_strand_id
1 'polypeptide(L)'
;LQLLTHDESLGAYDPATGTWTIGTLANGGVATLTLTARVISPNAATNQASVRSDQFDPDLNDNTGSAEVVPPQADLVLTKTPSARVVNVGSTMFFTLNLQNIGPDAATNVVVTDRLPAGLTFVRVNDITQGTFDPATGQWSVGDLSPGATARLRIAVRVAREGSFANSATTTLDEFDPVSRNNRPRVVITGVVPGKGGLIT
;
A
#
# COMPACT_ATOMS: atom_id res chain seq x y z
N LEU A 1 17.25 -5.93 -6.93
CA LEU A 1 17.21 -5.18 -8.21
C LEU A 1 17.34 -6.18 -9.35
N GLN A 2 16.78 -5.90 -10.51
CA GLN A 2 16.95 -6.68 -11.73
C GLN A 2 17.56 -5.78 -12.80
N LEU A 3 18.76 -6.10 -13.29
CA LEU A 3 19.38 -5.34 -14.38
C LEU A 3 18.52 -5.42 -15.64
N LEU A 4 18.35 -4.28 -16.32
CA LEU A 4 17.62 -4.17 -17.58
C LEU A 4 18.58 -3.85 -18.72
N THR A 5 19.35 -2.78 -18.58
CA THR A 5 20.33 -2.32 -19.56
C THR A 5 21.57 -1.79 -18.87
N HIS A 6 22.65 -1.75 -19.63
CA HIS A 6 23.90 -1.10 -19.26
C HIS A 6 24.37 -0.23 -20.43
N ASP A 7 25.14 0.80 -20.11
CA ASP A 7 25.80 1.67 -21.08
C ASP A 7 27.17 2.06 -20.53
N GLU A 8 28.22 1.74 -21.27
CA GLU A 8 29.60 1.98 -20.88
C GLU A 8 30.23 3.04 -21.80
N SER A 9 30.86 4.05 -21.20
CA SER A 9 31.62 5.05 -21.97
C SER A 9 32.94 4.50 -22.51
N LEU A 10 33.42 3.38 -21.95
CA LEU A 10 34.68 2.74 -22.30
C LEU A 10 34.65 1.26 -21.91
N GLY A 11 35.27 0.42 -22.73
CA GLY A 11 35.43 -1.00 -22.43
C GLY A 11 34.17 -1.80 -22.73
N ALA A 12 33.94 -2.86 -21.95
CA ALA A 12 32.78 -3.74 -22.09
C ALA A 12 32.31 -4.25 -20.72
N TYR A 13 30.99 -4.21 -20.49
CA TYR A 13 30.37 -4.80 -19.30
C TYR A 13 29.74 -6.16 -19.61
N ASP A 14 30.06 -7.18 -18.81
CA ASP A 14 29.40 -8.48 -18.85
C ASP A 14 28.34 -8.57 -17.75
N PRO A 15 27.03 -8.47 -18.09
CA PRO A 15 25.96 -8.54 -17.11
C PRO A 15 25.77 -9.92 -16.48
N ALA A 16 26.32 -10.99 -17.07
CA ALA A 16 26.22 -12.33 -16.50
C ALA A 16 27.17 -12.52 -15.31
N THR A 17 28.33 -11.86 -15.36
CA THR A 17 29.35 -11.93 -14.31
C THR A 17 29.40 -10.67 -13.44
N GLY A 18 28.79 -9.57 -13.90
CA GLY A 18 28.89 -8.26 -13.26
C GLY A 18 30.25 -7.58 -13.46
N THR A 19 31.09 -8.08 -14.37
CA THR A 19 32.45 -7.57 -14.59
C THR A 19 32.44 -6.48 -15.65
N TRP A 20 32.99 -5.32 -15.33
CA TRP A 20 33.28 -4.26 -16.30
C TRP A 20 34.77 -4.23 -16.61
N THR A 21 35.13 -4.50 -17.87
CA THR A 21 36.52 -4.43 -18.33
C THR A 21 36.74 -3.11 -19.04
N ILE A 22 37.39 -2.16 -18.34
CA ILE A 22 37.64 -0.79 -18.84
C ILE A 22 38.78 -0.78 -19.88
N GLY A 23 39.81 -1.60 -19.68
CA GLY A 23 41.04 -1.54 -20.47
C GLY A 23 41.97 -0.43 -19.97
N THR A 24 42.66 0.26 -20.90
CA THR A 24 43.57 1.36 -20.54
C THR A 24 42.79 2.62 -20.20
N LEU A 25 42.96 3.11 -18.97
CA LEU A 25 42.49 4.42 -18.55
C LEU A 25 43.68 5.38 -18.46
N ALA A 26 43.68 6.43 -19.28
CA ALA A 26 44.76 7.43 -19.26
C ALA A 26 44.73 8.27 -17.97
N ASN A 27 45.85 8.91 -17.62
CA ASN A 27 45.93 9.82 -16.48
C ASN A 27 44.86 10.94 -16.60
N GLY A 28 44.04 11.10 -15.56
CA GLY A 28 42.91 12.02 -15.54
C GLY A 28 41.70 11.59 -16.39
N GLY A 29 41.75 10.41 -17.00
CA GLY A 29 40.64 9.83 -17.76
C GLY A 29 39.49 9.41 -16.84
N VAL A 30 38.27 9.48 -17.37
CA VAL A 30 37.06 9.04 -16.67
C VAL A 30 36.37 8.01 -17.54
N ALA A 31 36.04 6.87 -16.95
CA ALA A 31 35.14 5.90 -17.53
C ALA A 31 33.86 5.84 -16.68
N THR A 32 32.71 5.72 -17.33
CA THR A 32 31.40 5.62 -16.68
C THR A 32 30.68 4.36 -17.15
N LEU A 33 30.14 3.59 -16.22
CA LEU A 33 29.18 2.53 -16.47
C LEU A 33 27.84 2.94 -15.87
N THR A 34 26.83 3.11 -16.71
CA THR A 34 25.45 3.41 -16.31
C THR A 34 24.62 2.14 -16.34
N LEU A 35 24.09 1.72 -15.18
CA LEU A 35 23.21 0.56 -15.05
C LEU A 35 21.77 1.01 -14.84
N THR A 36 20.86 0.53 -15.69
CA THR A 36 19.42 0.68 -15.50
C THR A 36 18.85 -0.60 -14.93
N ALA A 37 18.24 -0.53 -13.74
CA ALA A 37 17.68 -1.70 -13.06
C ALA A 37 16.23 -1.47 -12.61
N ARG A 38 15.44 -2.54 -12.61
CA ARG A 38 14.09 -2.59 -12.03
C ARG A 38 14.15 -2.96 -10.55
N VAL A 39 13.38 -2.26 -9.72
CA VAL A 39 13.11 -2.66 -8.34
C VAL A 39 12.12 -3.83 -8.36
N ILE A 40 12.47 -4.95 -7.71
CA ILE A 40 11.69 -6.20 -7.70
C ILE A 40 11.36 -6.69 -6.28
N SER A 41 11.79 -5.94 -5.27
CA SER A 41 11.60 -6.24 -3.86
C SER A 41 11.36 -4.92 -3.14
N PRO A 42 10.51 -4.89 -2.10
CA PRO A 42 10.30 -3.70 -1.28
C PRO A 42 11.45 -3.41 -0.32
N ASN A 43 12.37 -4.37 -0.13
CA ASN A 43 13.51 -4.19 0.76
C ASN A 43 14.57 -3.30 0.12
N ALA A 44 15.27 -2.54 0.95
CA ALA A 44 16.46 -1.80 0.54
C ALA A 44 17.50 -2.74 -0.08
N ALA A 45 18.20 -2.25 -1.10
CA ALA A 45 19.22 -3.01 -1.81
C ALA A 45 20.45 -2.12 -2.06
N THR A 46 21.63 -2.66 -1.76
CA THR A 46 22.91 -1.98 -1.99
C THR A 46 23.61 -2.56 -3.21
N ASN A 47 23.94 -1.71 -4.18
CA ASN A 47 24.86 -2.05 -5.26
C ASN A 47 26.29 -1.70 -4.79
N GLN A 48 27.24 -2.62 -4.96
CA GLN A 48 28.64 -2.42 -4.60
C GLN A 48 29.51 -2.66 -5.82
N ALA A 49 30.54 -1.84 -5.98
CA ALA A 49 31.55 -1.97 -7.02
C ALA A 49 32.93 -1.94 -6.38
N SER A 50 33.86 -2.68 -7.00
CA SER A 50 35.28 -2.60 -6.69
C SER A 50 36.06 -2.60 -7.98
N VAL A 51 37.20 -1.92 -7.98
CA VAL A 51 38.09 -1.84 -9.13
C VAL A 51 39.47 -2.36 -8.76
N ARG A 52 40.16 -2.91 -9.76
CA ARG A 52 41.56 -3.35 -9.64
C ARG A 52 42.31 -2.97 -10.91
N SER A 53 43.59 -2.69 -10.76
CA SER A 53 44.52 -2.39 -11.85
C SER A 53 45.71 -3.35 -11.84
N ASP A 54 46.42 -3.43 -12.95
CA ASP A 54 47.74 -4.08 -13.02
C ASP A 54 48.89 -3.10 -12.72
N GLN A 55 48.60 -1.81 -12.65
CA GLN A 55 49.54 -0.77 -12.21
C GLN A 55 49.50 -0.63 -10.70
N PHE A 56 50.64 -0.22 -10.10
CA PHE A 56 50.72 0.04 -8.68
C PHE A 56 49.80 1.21 -8.30
N ASP A 57 48.91 0.94 -7.36
CA ASP A 57 48.05 1.92 -6.74
C ASP A 57 48.49 2.15 -5.29
N PRO A 58 48.95 3.37 -4.93
CA PRO A 58 49.42 3.67 -3.58
C PRO A 58 48.31 3.70 -2.52
N ASP A 59 47.04 3.85 -2.89
CA ASP A 59 45.91 3.84 -1.97
C ASP A 59 44.84 2.87 -2.47
N LEU A 60 44.57 1.79 -1.74
CA LEU A 60 43.54 0.82 -2.13
C LEU A 60 42.18 1.08 -1.48
N ASN A 61 42.09 2.06 -0.57
CA ASN A 61 40.86 2.30 0.19
C ASN A 61 39.81 3.06 -0.64
N ASP A 62 40.20 3.70 -1.73
CA ASP A 62 39.33 4.41 -2.67
C ASP A 62 38.88 3.53 -3.86
N ASN A 63 39.30 2.27 -3.92
CA ASN A 63 38.95 1.31 -4.98
C ASN A 63 37.61 0.60 -4.77
N THR A 64 36.74 1.14 -3.91
CA THR A 64 35.40 0.60 -3.67
C THR A 64 34.36 1.72 -3.66
N GLY A 65 33.15 1.39 -4.10
CA GLY A 65 32.02 2.30 -4.08
C GLY A 65 30.70 1.56 -3.87
N SER A 66 29.73 2.22 -3.28
CA SER A 66 28.40 1.64 -3.05
C SER A 66 27.29 2.66 -3.19
N ALA A 67 26.12 2.20 -3.60
CA ALA A 67 24.89 2.99 -3.63
C ALA A 67 23.73 2.14 -3.11
N GLU A 68 22.95 2.70 -2.18
CA GLU A 68 21.73 2.09 -1.65
C GLU A 68 20.49 2.61 -2.39
N VAL A 69 19.57 1.70 -2.68
CA VAL A 69 18.25 1.98 -3.24
C VAL A 69 17.21 1.54 -2.22
N VAL A 70 16.41 2.50 -1.74
CA VAL A 70 15.31 2.25 -0.80
C VAL A 70 13.98 2.48 -1.54
N PRO A 71 13.20 1.41 -1.82
CA PRO A 71 11.87 1.55 -2.39
C PRO A 71 10.91 2.24 -1.42
N PRO A 72 9.95 3.05 -1.90
CA PRO A 72 8.96 3.69 -1.04
C PRO A 72 8.05 2.66 -0.36
N GLN A 73 7.69 2.91 0.90
CA GLN A 73 6.81 2.06 1.70
C GLN A 73 5.76 2.90 2.44
N ALA A 74 4.52 2.41 2.45
CA ALA A 74 3.43 3.02 3.21
C ALA A 74 2.70 1.95 4.03
N ASP A 75 2.13 2.30 5.18
CA ASP A 75 1.43 1.35 6.05
C ASP A 75 0.03 1.92 6.33
N LEU A 76 -1.00 1.30 5.76
CA LEU A 76 -2.37 1.78 5.81
C LEU A 76 -3.19 1.02 6.84
N VAL A 77 -3.59 1.71 7.92
CA VAL A 77 -4.54 1.16 8.90
C VAL A 77 -5.97 1.54 8.51
N LEU A 78 -6.83 0.55 8.32
CA LEU A 78 -8.26 0.76 8.11
C LEU A 78 -9.06 0.24 9.30
N THR A 79 -9.85 1.14 9.91
CA THR A 79 -10.82 0.77 10.95
C THR A 79 -12.25 0.93 10.42
N LYS A 80 -13.15 0.07 10.89
CA LYS A 80 -14.58 0.13 10.58
C LYS A 80 -15.41 -0.02 11.84
N THR A 81 -16.37 0.87 12.04
CA THR A 81 -17.26 0.85 13.21
C THR A 81 -18.74 1.00 12.82
N PRO A 82 -19.65 0.15 13.32
CA PRO A 82 -21.08 0.37 13.20
C PRO A 82 -21.56 1.36 14.28
N SER A 83 -22.59 2.15 13.98
CA SER A 83 -23.23 3.01 14.99
C SER A 83 -24.04 2.23 16.03
N ALA A 84 -24.43 0.99 15.71
CA ALA A 84 -25.12 0.07 16.62
C ALA A 84 -24.86 -1.38 16.19
N ARG A 85 -24.80 -2.31 17.15
CA ARG A 85 -24.59 -3.75 16.89
C ARG A 85 -25.87 -4.54 16.79
N VAL A 86 -26.96 -4.04 17.36
CA VAL A 86 -28.31 -4.62 17.25
C VAL A 86 -29.22 -3.52 16.71
N VAL A 87 -29.89 -3.80 15.60
CA VAL A 87 -30.65 -2.80 14.85
C VAL A 87 -31.99 -3.40 14.43
N ASN A 88 -33.06 -2.63 14.58
CA ASN A 88 -34.37 -3.10 14.14
C ASN A 88 -34.44 -3.19 12.62
N VAL A 89 -35.10 -4.23 12.11
CA VAL A 89 -35.40 -4.36 10.68
C VAL A 89 -36.19 -3.13 10.23
N GLY A 90 -35.77 -2.55 9.12
CA GLY A 90 -36.31 -1.33 8.54
C GLY A 90 -35.63 -0.05 8.99
N SER A 91 -34.86 -0.07 10.09
CA SER A 91 -34.12 1.08 10.59
C SER A 91 -32.84 1.36 9.79
N THR A 92 -32.39 2.62 9.83
CA THR A 92 -31.11 3.06 9.27
C THR A 92 -30.06 3.10 10.37
N MET A 93 -28.83 2.67 10.07
CA MET A 93 -27.65 2.81 10.90
C MET A 93 -26.47 3.32 10.06
N PHE A 94 -25.33 3.60 10.70
CA PHE A 94 -24.13 4.07 10.00
C PHE A 94 -22.99 3.08 10.11
N PHE A 95 -22.20 2.98 9.04
CA PHE A 95 -20.82 2.51 9.15
C PHE A 95 -19.88 3.70 8.98
N THR A 96 -18.89 3.79 9.86
CA THR A 96 -17.78 4.74 9.73
C THR A 96 -16.51 3.96 9.42
N LEU A 97 -15.86 4.29 8.32
CA LEU A 97 -14.54 3.81 7.93
C LEU A 97 -13.54 4.95 8.18
N ASN A 98 -12.45 4.67 8.88
CA ASN A 98 -11.36 5.60 9.10
C ASN A 98 -10.05 4.95 8.64
N LEU A 99 -9.43 5.56 7.65
CA LEU A 99 -8.20 5.15 7.02
C LEU A 99 -7.08 6.10 7.45
N GLN A 100 -5.92 5.56 7.79
CA GLN A 100 -4.74 6.32 8.16
C GLN A 100 -3.51 5.73 7.49
N ASN A 101 -2.61 6.59 7.00
CA ASN A 101 -1.25 6.18 6.65
C ASN A 101 -0.34 6.38 7.86
N ILE A 102 0.13 5.29 8.47
CA ILE A 102 1.10 5.28 9.57
C ILE A 102 2.53 4.96 9.09
N GLY A 103 2.72 4.78 7.78
CA GLY A 103 4.01 4.51 7.17
C GLY A 103 4.84 5.77 6.92
N PRO A 104 6.11 5.58 6.52
CA PRO A 104 7.05 6.67 6.31
C PRO A 104 6.81 7.45 5.02
N ASP A 105 6.31 6.80 3.95
CA ASP A 105 6.07 7.41 2.64
C ASP A 105 4.58 7.57 2.33
N ALA A 106 4.27 8.38 1.32
CA ALA A 106 2.89 8.56 0.85
C ALA A 106 2.36 7.25 0.26
N ALA A 107 1.10 6.93 0.55
CA ALA A 107 0.37 5.88 -0.14
C ALA A 107 -0.33 6.50 -1.35
N THR A 108 -0.14 5.95 -2.54
CA THR A 108 -0.74 6.44 -3.77
C THR A 108 -1.80 5.49 -4.31
N ASN A 109 -2.72 6.04 -5.12
CA ASN A 109 -3.83 5.29 -5.72
C ASN A 109 -4.64 4.47 -4.71
N VAL A 110 -4.88 5.03 -3.52
CA VAL A 110 -5.53 4.30 -2.43
C VAL A 110 -7.01 4.10 -2.71
N VAL A 111 -7.45 2.85 -2.61
CA VAL A 111 -8.86 2.44 -2.79
C VAL A 111 -9.29 1.54 -1.65
N VAL A 112 -10.43 1.83 -1.04
CA VAL A 112 -11.09 0.94 -0.06
C VAL A 112 -12.30 0.29 -0.73
N THR A 113 -12.40 -1.04 -0.66
CA THR A 113 -13.57 -1.78 -1.13
C THR A 113 -14.37 -2.29 0.06
N ASP A 114 -15.64 -1.91 0.13
CA ASP A 114 -16.58 -2.30 1.17
C ASP A 114 -17.95 -2.63 0.54
N ARG A 115 -18.18 -3.93 0.30
CA ARG A 115 -19.44 -4.43 -0.26
C ARG A 115 -20.38 -4.83 0.86
N LEU A 116 -21.54 -4.17 0.92
CA LEU A 116 -22.57 -4.48 1.88
C LEU A 116 -23.10 -5.92 1.66
N PRO A 117 -23.17 -6.76 2.71
CA PRO A 117 -23.74 -8.10 2.60
C PRO A 117 -25.25 -8.04 2.37
N ALA A 118 -25.79 -9.11 1.77
CA ALA A 118 -27.23 -9.26 1.57
C ALA A 118 -28.00 -9.14 2.90
N GLY A 119 -28.96 -8.21 2.94
CA GLY A 119 -29.69 -7.84 4.16
C GLY A 119 -29.36 -6.44 4.66
N LEU A 120 -28.31 -5.80 4.13
CA LEU A 120 -28.04 -4.37 4.29
C LEU A 120 -28.17 -3.68 2.93
N THR A 121 -28.82 -2.52 2.91
CA THR A 121 -28.97 -1.72 1.69
C THR A 121 -28.37 -0.33 1.91
N PHE A 122 -27.53 0.12 1.00
CA PHE A 122 -26.99 1.47 1.01
C PHE A 122 -28.13 2.50 0.94
N VAL A 123 -28.01 3.59 1.68
CA VAL A 123 -28.95 4.72 1.65
C VAL A 123 -28.29 5.96 1.08
N ARG A 124 -27.17 6.39 1.68
CA ARG A 124 -26.39 7.57 1.24
C ARG A 124 -25.00 7.60 1.85
N VAL A 125 -24.12 8.39 1.27
CA VAL A 125 -22.93 8.91 1.96
C VAL A 125 -23.39 10.04 2.89
N ASN A 126 -22.99 9.96 4.15
CA ASN A 126 -23.29 10.98 5.16
C ASN A 126 -22.15 11.97 5.36
N ASP A 127 -20.92 11.50 5.24
CA ASP A 127 -19.71 12.29 5.40
C ASP A 127 -18.56 11.61 4.67
N ILE A 128 -17.72 12.40 4.00
CA ILE A 128 -16.53 11.93 3.30
C ILE A 128 -15.50 13.06 3.36
N THR A 129 -14.33 12.79 3.93
CA THR A 129 -13.30 13.83 4.07
C THR A 129 -12.37 13.90 2.87
N GLN A 130 -12.30 12.81 2.08
CA GLN A 130 -11.44 12.71 0.91
C GLN A 130 -11.99 11.66 -0.07
N GLY A 131 -11.85 11.93 -1.36
CA GLY A 131 -12.20 10.98 -2.42
C GLY A 131 -13.69 10.90 -2.73
N THR A 132 -14.09 9.81 -3.39
CA THR A 132 -15.48 9.55 -3.80
C THR A 132 -15.88 8.10 -3.50
N PHE A 133 -17.15 7.86 -3.19
CA PHE A 133 -17.69 6.51 -2.94
C PHE A 133 -18.72 6.14 -4.00
N ASP A 134 -18.50 5.00 -4.65
CA ASP A 134 -19.45 4.37 -5.57
C ASP A 134 -20.20 3.23 -4.84
N PRO A 135 -21.50 3.42 -4.54
CA PRO A 135 -22.30 2.41 -3.87
C PRO A 135 -22.62 1.18 -4.73
N ALA A 136 -22.50 1.27 -6.06
CA ALA A 136 -22.76 0.13 -6.95
C ALA A 136 -21.65 -0.92 -6.87
N THR A 137 -20.41 -0.47 -6.75
CA THR A 137 -19.22 -1.34 -6.63
C THR A 137 -18.77 -1.55 -5.19
N GLY A 138 -19.16 -0.66 -4.28
CA GLY A 138 -18.68 -0.57 -2.91
C GLY A 138 -17.28 0.06 -2.80
N GLN A 139 -16.81 0.75 -3.84
CA GLN A 139 -15.47 1.33 -3.88
C GLN A 139 -15.46 2.76 -3.36
N TRP A 140 -14.54 3.04 -2.44
CA TRP A 140 -14.16 4.37 -2.01
C TRP A 140 -12.78 4.68 -2.58
N SER A 141 -12.74 5.54 -3.60
CA SER A 141 -11.52 6.01 -4.25
C SER A 141 -10.96 7.18 -3.44
N VAL A 142 -9.96 6.92 -2.60
CA VAL A 142 -9.35 7.90 -1.69
C VAL A 142 -8.33 8.78 -2.42
N GLY A 143 -7.59 8.20 -3.37
CA GLY A 143 -6.45 8.85 -4.00
C GLY A 143 -5.21 8.79 -3.11
N ASP A 144 -4.35 9.81 -3.14
CA ASP A 144 -3.09 9.78 -2.40
C ASP A 144 -3.29 10.17 -0.93
N LEU A 145 -2.56 9.50 -0.03
CA LEU A 145 -2.60 9.74 1.41
C LEU A 145 -1.19 9.89 1.96
N SER A 146 -0.80 11.13 2.26
CA SER A 146 0.51 11.47 2.84
C SER A 146 0.76 10.78 4.18
N PRO A 147 2.04 10.64 4.61
CA PRO A 147 2.39 10.12 5.92
C PRO A 147 1.65 10.84 7.06
N GLY A 148 1.05 10.08 7.98
CA GLY A 148 0.28 10.58 9.11
C GLY A 148 -1.12 11.13 8.76
N ALA A 149 -1.47 11.27 7.48
CA ALA A 149 -2.77 11.77 7.07
C ALA A 149 -3.89 10.74 7.32
N THR A 150 -5.11 11.25 7.45
CA THR A 150 -6.31 10.42 7.65
C THR A 150 -7.39 10.78 6.65
N ALA A 151 -8.16 9.77 6.25
CA ALA A 151 -9.37 9.92 5.46
C ALA A 151 -10.52 9.16 6.13
N ARG A 152 -11.73 9.70 6.04
CA ARG A 152 -12.93 9.10 6.62
C ARG A 152 -14.06 9.03 5.61
N LEU A 153 -14.79 7.91 5.65
CA LEU A 153 -16.05 7.70 4.96
C LEU A 153 -17.11 7.25 5.97
N ARG A 154 -18.26 7.92 5.99
CA ARG A 154 -19.44 7.50 6.76
C ARG A 154 -20.62 7.28 5.83
N ILE A 155 -21.16 6.07 5.81
CA ILE A 155 -22.34 5.71 5.01
C ILE A 155 -23.53 5.37 5.90
N ALA A 156 -24.73 5.75 5.48
CA ALA A 156 -25.98 5.24 6.03
C ALA A 156 -26.39 3.97 5.28
N VAL A 157 -26.82 2.97 6.04
CA VAL A 157 -27.34 1.70 5.54
C VAL A 157 -28.65 1.36 6.24
N ARG A 158 -29.58 0.74 5.52
CA ARG A 158 -30.84 0.23 6.08
C ARG A 158 -30.74 -1.28 6.27
N VAL A 159 -31.22 -1.76 7.42
CA VAL A 159 -31.33 -3.20 7.70
C VAL A 159 -32.60 -3.73 7.07
N ALA A 160 -32.48 -4.58 6.06
CA ALA A 160 -33.60 -5.04 5.25
C ALA A 160 -34.28 -6.31 5.80
N ARG A 161 -33.57 -7.10 6.61
CA ARG A 161 -34.10 -8.35 7.19
C ARG A 161 -33.45 -8.67 8.53
N GLU A 162 -34.05 -9.60 9.28
CA GLU A 162 -33.45 -10.13 10.51
C GLU A 162 -32.25 -11.04 10.19
N GLY A 163 -31.34 -11.20 11.16
CA GLY A 163 -30.17 -12.07 11.04
C GLY A 163 -28.86 -11.40 11.41
N SER A 164 -27.77 -12.15 11.30
CA SER A 164 -26.41 -11.66 11.56
C SER A 164 -25.71 -11.32 10.24
N PHE A 165 -25.17 -10.10 10.15
CA PHE A 165 -24.52 -9.59 8.94
C PHE A 165 -23.08 -9.23 9.24
N ALA A 166 -22.15 -9.91 8.57
CA ALA A 166 -20.74 -9.59 8.60
C ALA A 166 -20.39 -8.67 7.44
N ASN A 167 -19.88 -7.49 7.76
CA ASN A 167 -19.39 -6.54 6.78
C ASN A 167 -17.88 -6.41 6.91
N SER A 168 -17.16 -6.56 5.80
CA SER A 168 -15.71 -6.43 5.75
C SER A 168 -15.32 -5.41 4.69
N ALA A 169 -14.26 -4.65 4.95
CA ALA A 169 -13.65 -3.75 3.99
C ALA A 169 -12.20 -4.16 3.75
N THR A 170 -11.65 -3.82 2.60
CA THR A 170 -10.24 -4.07 2.26
C THR A 170 -9.64 -2.87 1.53
N THR A 171 -8.42 -2.49 1.85
CA THR A 171 -7.69 -1.42 1.15
C THR A 171 -6.66 -1.97 0.15
N THR A 172 -6.41 -1.21 -0.92
CA THR A 172 -5.28 -1.35 -1.85
C THR A 172 -4.57 -0.02 -2.03
N LEU A 173 -3.29 -0.06 -2.38
CA LEU A 173 -2.37 1.04 -2.65
C LEU A 173 -1.27 0.54 -3.60
N ASP A 174 -0.45 1.44 -4.15
CA ASP A 174 0.67 1.07 -5.02
C ASP A 174 1.96 0.71 -4.25
N GLU A 175 2.22 1.38 -3.11
CA GLU A 175 3.39 1.13 -2.28
C GLU A 175 3.28 -0.19 -1.51
N PHE A 176 4.43 -0.73 -1.11
CA PHE A 176 4.45 -1.92 -0.27
C PHE A 176 3.95 -1.60 1.15
N ASP A 177 2.96 -2.36 1.60
CA ASP A 177 2.45 -2.33 2.97
C ASP A 177 3.03 -3.48 3.82
N PRO A 178 3.91 -3.18 4.80
CA PRO A 178 4.55 -4.20 5.62
C PRO A 178 3.59 -4.92 6.57
N VAL A 179 2.39 -4.37 6.84
CA VAL A 179 1.44 -4.88 7.83
C VAL A 179 0.02 -5.01 7.23
N SER A 180 -0.07 -5.54 6.00
CA SER A 180 -1.32 -5.70 5.21
C SER A 180 -2.56 -6.34 5.90
N ARG A 181 -2.41 -6.90 7.11
CA ARG A 181 -3.51 -7.40 7.95
C ARG A 181 -4.35 -6.27 8.58
N ASN A 182 -3.79 -5.07 8.78
CA ASN A 182 -4.47 -3.94 9.41
C ASN A 182 -5.38 -3.15 8.43
N ASN A 183 -5.37 -3.52 7.15
CA ASN A 183 -6.19 -2.92 6.09
C ASN A 183 -7.52 -3.67 5.84
N ARG A 184 -7.89 -4.63 6.69
CA ARG A 184 -8.99 -5.58 6.45
C ARG A 184 -9.99 -5.70 7.61
N PRO A 185 -10.58 -4.60 8.11
CA PRO A 185 -11.48 -4.67 9.26
C PRO A 185 -12.76 -5.43 8.93
N ARG A 186 -13.28 -6.14 9.93
CA ARG A 186 -14.55 -6.87 9.86
C ARG A 186 -15.41 -6.54 11.08
N VAL A 187 -16.67 -6.24 10.83
CA VAL A 187 -17.68 -6.00 11.88
C VAL A 187 -18.90 -6.86 11.65
N VAL A 188 -19.58 -7.22 12.74
CA VAL A 188 -20.83 -7.96 12.72
C VAL A 188 -21.92 -7.13 13.42
N ILE A 189 -23.09 -7.06 12.78
CA ILE A 189 -24.30 -6.47 13.34
C ILE A 189 -25.46 -7.46 13.21
N THR A 190 -26.45 -7.35 14.09
CA THR A 190 -27.63 -8.21 14.13
C THR A 190 -28.89 -7.38 13.85
N GLY A 191 -29.64 -7.78 12.82
CA GLY A 191 -30.99 -7.29 12.54
C GLY A 191 -32.02 -8.05 13.37
N VAL A 192 -32.92 -7.33 14.05
CA VAL A 192 -34.01 -7.92 14.86
C VAL A 192 -35.36 -7.32 14.48
N VAL A 193 -36.44 -8.08 14.55
CA VAL A 193 -37.79 -7.53 14.41
C VAL A 193 -38.26 -7.02 15.79
N PRO A 194 -38.82 -5.81 15.90
CA PRO A 194 -39.44 -5.36 17.14
C PRO A 194 -40.57 -6.33 17.55
N GLY A 195 -40.53 -6.87 18.78
CA GLY A 195 -41.72 -7.48 19.38
C GLY A 195 -41.89 -9.00 19.31
N LYS A 196 -40.84 -9.83 19.23
CA LYS A 196 -40.95 -11.18 19.83
C LYS A 196 -40.82 -11.06 21.35
N GLY A 197 -41.89 -10.56 21.98
CA GLY A 197 -42.05 -10.54 23.42
C GLY A 197 -42.05 -11.95 23.98
N GLY A 198 -41.06 -12.26 24.82
CA GLY A 198 -41.20 -13.31 25.80
C GLY A 198 -41.96 -12.75 27.01
N LEU A 199 -43.29 -12.76 26.94
CA LEU A 199 -44.10 -12.83 28.16
C LEU A 199 -43.86 -14.23 28.73
N ILE A 200 -42.97 -14.34 29.72
CA ILE A 200 -43.00 -15.45 30.65
C ILE A 200 -44.01 -15.03 31.72
N THR A 201 -45.22 -15.57 31.61
CA THR A 201 -46.14 -15.68 32.75
C THR A 201 -45.89 -17.02 33.42
#